data_AF-A0A1B7W016-F1
#
_entry.id   AF-A0A1B7W016-F1
#
_cell.length_a   1.000
_cell.length_b   1.000
_cell.length_c   1.000
_cell.angle_alpha   90.00
_cell.angle_beta   90.00
_cell.angle_gamma   90.00
#
_symmetry.space_group_name_H-M   'P 1'
#
loop_
_entity.id
_entity.type
_entity.pdbx_description
1 polymer ?
#
loop_
_entity_poly.entity_id
_entity_poly.type
_entity_poly.pdbx_seq_one_letter_code
_entity_poly.pdbx_strand_id
1 'polypeptide(L)'
;MSPIDTQVFKSLLDMVGDNQEVLAEIINCYLIESPRMIAAIQTSVTNQDINTLGRTAHNLKSSSASLGAMNLYQLCLQLESKVKSGNLEGVLELVSHLINEYKQVEIALKKIV
;
A
#
# COMPACT_ATOMS: atom_id res chain seq x y z
N MET A 1 -14.82 9.36 1.78
CA MET A 1 -14.51 7.91 1.81
C MET A 1 -13.39 7.71 2.82
N SER A 2 -13.52 6.74 3.72
CA SER A 2 -12.45 6.41 4.65
C SER A 2 -11.28 5.77 3.90
N PRO A 3 -10.01 6.12 4.19
CA PRO A 3 -8.84 5.48 3.56
C PRO A 3 -8.70 3.99 3.90
N ILE A 4 -9.36 3.56 4.98
CA ILE A 4 -9.39 2.19 5.47
C ILE A 4 -10.82 1.67 5.38
N ASP A 5 -10.96 0.53 4.70
CA ASP A 5 -12.20 -0.24 4.64
C ASP A 5 -12.48 -0.89 5.99
N THR A 6 -13.63 -0.53 6.57
CA THR A 6 -14.01 -0.97 7.91
C THR A 6 -14.35 -2.46 7.97
N GLN A 7 -14.83 -3.07 6.88
CA GLN A 7 -15.16 -4.50 6.88
C GLN A 7 -13.88 -5.33 6.91
N VAL A 8 -12.90 -4.99 6.08
CA VAL A 8 -11.62 -5.69 6.06
C VAL A 8 -10.83 -5.45 7.34
N PHE A 9 -10.82 -4.21 7.84
CA PHE A 9 -10.19 -3.89 9.11
C PHE A 9 -10.85 -4.64 10.27
N LYS A 10 -12.18 -4.81 10.26
CA LYS A 10 -12.88 -5.63 11.25
C LYS A 10 -12.46 -7.10 11.19
N SER A 11 -12.28 -7.68 10.00
CA SER A 11 -11.77 -9.04 9.88
C SER A 11 -10.34 -9.20 10.45
N LEU A 12 -9.50 -8.17 10.31
CA LEU A 12 -8.20 -8.15 10.98
C LEU A 12 -8.35 -8.12 12.51
N LEU A 13 -9.26 -7.31 13.04
CA LEU A 13 -9.56 -7.27 14.47
C LEU A 13 -10.09 -8.63 14.98
N ASP A 14 -11.00 -9.27 14.24
CA ASP A 14 -11.53 -10.59 14.59
C ASP A 14 -10.42 -11.67 14.58
N MET A 15 -9.41 -11.54 13.72
CA MET A 15 -8.25 -12.45 13.65
C MET A 15 -7.28 -12.24 14.82
N VAL A 16 -7.04 -10.99 15.22
CA VAL A 16 -6.12 -10.63 16.30
C VAL A 16 -6.76 -10.80 17.69
N GLY A 17 -8.10 -10.71 17.76
CA GLY A 17 -8.87 -10.73 19.00
C GLY A 17 -8.68 -9.45 19.83
N ASP A 18 -8.79 -9.55 21.15
CA ASP A 18 -8.57 -8.45 22.10
C ASP A 18 -7.09 -8.03 22.25
N ASN A 19 -6.17 -8.58 21.45
CA ASN A 19 -4.75 -8.28 21.53
C ASN A 19 -4.40 -6.97 20.82
N GLN A 20 -4.70 -5.84 21.48
CA GLN A 20 -4.39 -4.51 20.95
C GLN A 20 -2.88 -4.31 20.68
N GLU A 21 -2.01 -4.96 21.46
CA GLU A 21 -0.56 -4.90 21.24
C GLU A 21 -0.15 -5.48 19.88
N VAL A 22 -0.72 -6.64 19.52
CA VAL A 22 -0.45 -7.29 18.22
C VAL A 22 -0.97 -6.45 17.06
N LEU A 23 -2.17 -5.85 17.22
CA LEU A 23 -2.71 -4.94 16.21
C LEU A 23 -1.78 -3.73 16.00
N ALA A 24 -1.31 -3.13 17.09
CA ALA A 24 -0.39 -2.01 17.04
C ALA A 24 0.95 -2.38 16.39
N GLU A 25 1.48 -3.59 16.66
CA GLU A 25 2.68 -4.08 15.99
C GLU A 25 2.48 -4.26 14.48
N ILE A 26 1.35 -4.82 14.03
CA ILE A 26 1.05 -4.98 12.61
C ILE A 26 0.98 -3.61 11.91
N ILE A 27 0.26 -2.66 12.53
CA ILE A 27 0.13 -1.29 11.99
C ILE A 27 1.51 -0.60 11.97
N ASN A 28 2.28 -0.69 13.05
CA ASN A 28 3.62 -0.09 13.10
C ASN A 28 4.57 -0.70 12.08
N CYS A 29 4.54 -2.02 11.90
CA CYS A 29 5.33 -2.70 10.87
C CYS A 29 4.99 -2.15 9.48
N TYR A 30 3.70 -2.03 9.17
CA TYR A 30 3.25 -1.42 7.92
C TYR A 30 3.72 0.03 7.75
N LEU A 31 3.62 0.84 8.81
CA LEU A 31 4.04 2.24 8.80
C LEU A 31 5.57 2.42 8.66
N ILE A 32 6.37 1.43 9.08
CA ILE A 32 7.83 1.43 8.95
C ILE A 32 8.26 0.94 7.56
N GLU A 33 7.60 -0.10 7.04
CA GLU A 33 8.00 -0.73 5.78
C GLU A 33 7.48 0.03 4.54
N SER A 34 6.23 0.49 4.59
CA SER A 34 5.57 1.11 3.43
C SER A 34 6.30 2.35 2.89
N PRO A 35 6.88 3.26 3.70
CA PRO A 35 7.66 4.38 3.17
C PRO A 35 8.85 3.94 2.33
N ARG A 36 9.51 2.82 2.72
CA ARG A 36 10.63 2.26 1.97
C ARG A 36 10.17 1.69 0.63
N MET A 37 8.99 1.05 0.60
CA MET A 37 8.36 0.58 -0.63
C MET A 37 7.95 1.72 -1.55
N ILE A 38 7.38 2.80 -1.02
CA ILE A 38 7.01 4.01 -1.78
C ILE A 38 8.25 4.64 -2.43
N ALA A 39 9.34 4.81 -1.67
CA ALA A 39 10.59 5.36 -2.20
C ALA A 39 11.20 4.45 -3.28
N ALA A 40 11.14 3.13 -3.10
CA ALA A 40 11.58 2.16 -4.10
C ALA A 40 10.73 2.26 -5.39
N ILE A 41 9.41 2.37 -5.29
CA ILE A 41 8.52 2.59 -6.45
C ILE A 41 8.92 3.86 -7.21
N GLN A 42 9.11 4.99 -6.52
CA GLN A 42 9.53 6.25 -7.16
C GLN A 42 10.87 6.13 -7.88
N THR A 43 11.84 5.47 -7.23
CA THR A 43 13.18 5.26 -7.78
C THR A 43 13.15 4.33 -8.98
N SER A 44 12.38 3.24 -8.92
CA SER A 44 12.24 2.29 -10.02
C SER A 44 11.61 2.91 -11.26
N VAL A 45 10.64 3.81 -11.10
CA VAL A 45 10.07 4.56 -12.24
C VAL A 45 11.13 5.47 -12.88
N THR A 46 11.91 6.18 -12.06
CA THR A 46 12.97 7.08 -12.55
C THR A 46 14.07 6.31 -13.29
N ASN A 47 14.46 5.15 -12.76
CA ASN A 47 15.50 4.30 -13.35
C ASN A 47 14.99 3.34 -14.43
N GLN A 48 13.70 3.38 -14.76
CA GLN A 48 13.04 2.42 -15.67
C GLN A 48 13.24 0.95 -15.26
N ASP A 49 13.42 0.68 -13.96
CA ASP A 49 13.55 -0.67 -13.41
C ASP A 49 12.17 -1.29 -13.20
N ILE A 50 11.60 -1.78 -14.29
CA ILE A 50 10.26 -2.37 -14.36
C ILE A 50 10.14 -3.61 -13.43
N ASN A 51 11.21 -4.39 -13.28
CA ASN A 51 11.20 -5.59 -12.45
C ASN A 51 11.05 -5.23 -10.97
N THR A 52 11.84 -4.28 -10.49
CA THR A 52 11.74 -3.81 -9.10
C THR A 52 10.40 -3.09 -8.90
N LEU A 53 9.96 -2.28 -9.86
CA LEU A 53 8.66 -1.58 -9.80
C LEU A 53 7.50 -2.56 -9.56
N GLY A 54 7.41 -3.63 -10.37
CA GLY A 54 6.36 -4.63 -10.25
C GLY A 54 6.41 -5.41 -8.92
N ARG A 55 7.61 -5.80 -8.49
CA ARG A 55 7.79 -6.55 -7.22
C ARG A 55 7.43 -5.69 -6.01
N THR A 56 7.87 -4.44 -5.98
CA THR A 56 7.57 -3.53 -4.87
C THR A 56 6.09 -3.14 -4.85
N ALA A 57 5.47 -2.91 -6.01
CA ALA A 57 4.02 -2.72 -6.09
C ALA A 57 3.24 -3.92 -5.56
N HIS A 58 3.67 -5.14 -5.89
CA HIS A 58 3.06 -6.39 -5.39
C HIS A 58 3.13 -6.51 -3.87
N ASN A 59 4.29 -6.23 -3.28
CA ASN A 59 4.46 -6.29 -1.83
C ASN A 59 3.56 -5.24 -1.14
N LEU A 60 3.60 -3.99 -1.61
CA LEU A 60 2.78 -2.92 -1.05
C LEU A 60 1.27 -3.20 -1.20
N LYS A 61 0.86 -3.81 -2.31
CA LYS A 61 -0.53 -4.25 -2.53
C LYS A 61 -0.98 -5.22 -1.44
N SER A 62 -0.21 -6.28 -1.20
CA SER A 62 -0.56 -7.31 -0.21
C SER A 62 -0.64 -6.73 1.20
N SER A 63 0.35 -5.92 1.59
CA SER A 63 0.34 -5.27 2.91
C SER A 63 -0.84 -4.30 3.07
N SER A 64 -1.21 -3.59 2.00
CA SER A 64 -2.34 -2.66 2.02
C SER A 64 -3.69 -3.38 2.10
N ALA A 65 -3.83 -4.54 1.45
CA ALA A 65 -5.04 -5.35 1.54
C ALA A 65 -5.31 -5.82 2.97
N SER A 66 -4.27 -6.28 3.68
CA SER A 66 -4.38 -6.79 5.05
C SER A 66 -4.92 -5.76 6.04
N LEU A 67 -4.64 -4.47 5.82
CA LEU A 67 -5.09 -3.37 6.67
C LEU A 67 -6.38 -2.70 6.19
N GLY A 68 -6.98 -3.16 5.10
CA GLY A 68 -8.17 -2.52 4.54
C GLY A 68 -7.90 -1.28 3.69
N ALA A 69 -6.65 -0.97 3.33
CA ALA A 69 -6.29 0.16 2.47
C ALA A 69 -6.61 -0.13 0.99
N MET A 70 -7.91 -0.25 0.68
CA MET A 70 -8.40 -0.81 -0.59
C MET A 70 -8.10 0.07 -1.80
N ASN A 71 -8.15 1.40 -1.65
CA ASN A 71 -7.76 2.31 -2.74
C ASN A 71 -6.29 2.14 -3.11
N LEU A 72 -5.41 2.06 -2.09
CA LEU A 72 -3.98 1.87 -2.30
C LEU A 72 -3.71 0.49 -2.93
N TYR A 73 -4.43 -0.54 -2.49
CA TYR A 73 -4.43 -1.86 -3.13
C TYR A 73 -4.75 -1.77 -4.63
N GLN A 74 -5.81 -1.05 -5.02
CA GLN A 74 -6.22 -0.90 -6.42
C GLN A 74 -5.15 -0.16 -7.25
N LEU A 75 -4.54 0.89 -6.70
CA LEU A 75 -3.46 1.62 -7.39
C LEU A 75 -2.23 0.74 -7.62
N CYS A 76 -1.83 -0.05 -6.61
CA CYS A 76 -0.75 -1.02 -6.76
C CYS A 76 -1.08 -2.12 -7.78
N LEU A 77 -2.33 -2.60 -7.81
CA LEU A 77 -2.80 -3.59 -8.78
C LEU A 77 -2.72 -3.06 -10.22
N GLN A 78 -3.15 -1.80 -10.44
CA GLN A 78 -3.04 -1.14 -11.74
C GLN A 78 -1.57 -0.98 -12.15
N LEU A 79 -0.69 -0.63 -11.21
CA LEU A 79 0.74 -0.48 -11.47
C LEU A 79 1.38 -1.81 -11.86
N GLU A 80 1.08 -2.89 -11.14
CA GLU A 80 1.50 -4.26 -11.50
C GLU A 80 1.01 -4.66 -12.89
N SER A 81 -0.24 -4.34 -13.25
CA SER A 81 -0.80 -4.68 -14.55
C SER A 81 -0.09 -3.93 -15.68
N LYS A 82 0.18 -2.63 -15.49
CA LYS A 82 0.93 -1.81 -16.45
C LYS A 82 2.34 -2.37 -16.66
N VAL A 83 3.04 -2.66 -15.57
CA VAL A 83 4.36 -3.32 -15.59
C VAL A 83 4.33 -4.64 -16.35
N LYS A 84 3.37 -5.53 -16.07
CA LYS A 84 3.23 -6.83 -16.73
C LYS A 84 2.92 -6.72 -18.22
N SER A 85 2.13 -5.73 -18.61
CA SER A 85 1.76 -5.49 -20.02
C SER A 85 2.85 -4.77 -20.82
N GLY A 86 3.87 -4.23 -20.16
CA GLY A 86 4.86 -3.35 -20.79
C GLY A 86 4.34 -1.96 -21.16
N ASN A 87 3.05 -1.66 -20.91
CA ASN A 87 2.47 -0.34 -21.14
C ASN A 87 2.74 0.58 -19.94
N LEU A 88 3.83 1.36 -20.03
CA LEU A 88 4.21 2.34 -19.01
C LEU A 88 3.56 3.72 -19.19
N GLU A 89 2.63 3.88 -20.13
CA GLU A 89 1.90 5.13 -20.31
C GLU A 89 1.14 5.50 -19.02
N GLY A 90 1.29 6.74 -18.57
CA GLY A 90 0.64 7.23 -17.34
C GLY A 90 1.19 6.65 -16.03
N VAL A 91 2.28 5.86 -16.04
CA VAL A 91 2.86 5.29 -14.80
C VAL A 91 3.27 6.38 -13.80
N LEU A 92 3.82 7.50 -14.27
CA LEU A 92 4.20 8.62 -13.41
C LEU A 92 3.01 9.24 -12.66
N GLU A 93 1.88 9.40 -13.35
CA GLU A 93 0.65 9.91 -12.76
C GLU A 93 0.08 8.90 -11.76
N LEU A 94 0.03 7.62 -12.14
CA LEU A 94 -0.41 6.55 -11.27
C LEU A 94 0.42 6.45 -9.98
N VAL A 95 1.75 6.56 -10.08
CA VAL A 95 2.66 6.58 -8.93
C VAL A 95 2.42 7.81 -8.06
N SER A 96 2.15 8.97 -8.66
CA SER A 96 1.80 10.19 -7.92
C SER A 96 0.50 10.02 -7.12
N HIS A 97 -0.52 9.39 -7.72
CA HIS A 97 -1.75 9.04 -7.02
C HIS A 97 -1.51 8.04 -5.88
N LEU A 98 -0.71 7.02 -6.12
CA LEU A 98 -0.33 6.00 -5.13
C LEU A 98 0.35 6.64 -3.90
N ILE A 99 1.28 7.57 -4.11
CA ILE A 99 1.94 8.31 -3.01
C ILE A 99 0.93 9.13 -2.21
N ASN A 100 0.02 9.82 -2.90
CA ASN A 100 -0.98 10.63 -2.21
C ASN A 100 -1.96 9.77 -1.40
N GLU A 101 -2.39 8.63 -1.95
CA GLU A 101 -3.26 7.70 -1.27
C GLU A 101 -2.57 7.09 -0.05
N TYR A 102 -1.29 6.71 -0.17
CA TYR A 102 -0.51 6.22 0.96
C TYR A 102 -0.45 7.23 2.12
N LYS A 103 -0.31 8.54 1.83
CA LYS A 103 -0.37 9.57 2.89
C LYS A 103 -1.72 9.57 3.63
N GLN A 104 -2.83 9.36 2.92
CA GLN A 104 -4.15 9.28 3.56
C GLN A 104 -4.28 8.03 4.44
N VAL A 105 -3.78 6.89 3.96
CA VAL A 105 -3.72 5.63 4.70
C VAL A 105 -2.85 5.80 5.95
N GLU A 106 -1.66 6.39 5.81
CA GLU A 106 -0.74 6.66 6.92
C GLU A 106 -1.41 7.49 8.02
N ILE A 107 -2.06 8.61 7.64
CA ILE A 107 -2.77 9.47 8.59
C ILE A 107 -3.91 8.73 9.28
N ALA A 108 -4.64 7.87 8.55
CA ALA A 108 -5.73 7.10 9.13
C ALA A 108 -5.21 6.07 10.14
N LEU A 109 -4.17 5.32 9.80
CA LEU A 109 -3.57 4.29 10.67
C LEU A 109 -2.96 4.90 11.93
N LYS A 110 -2.28 6.06 11.83
CA LYS A 110 -1.72 6.79 12.98
C LYS A 110 -2.76 7.34 13.97
N LYS A 111 -4.06 7.31 13.63
CA LYS A 111 -5.14 7.65 14.56
C LYS A 111 -5.71 6.44 15.30
N ILE A 112 -5.38 5.24 14.83
CA ILE A 112 -5.84 3.98 15.41
C ILE A 112 -4.88 3.52 16.51
N VAL A 113 -3.57 3.77 16.31
CA VAL A 113 -2.50 3.50 17.29
C VAL A 113 -2.11 4.73 18.09
#